data_AF-A0A9E7N7V9-F1
#
_entry.id   AF-A0A9E7N7V9-F1
#
_cell.length_a   1.000
_cell.length_b   1.000
_cell.length_c   1.000
_cell.angle_alpha   90.00
_cell.angle_beta   90.00
_cell.angle_gamma   90.00
#
_symmetry.space_group_name_H-M   'P 1'
#
loop_
_entity.id
_entity.type
_entity.pdbx_description
1 polymer ?
#
loop_
_entity_poly.entity_id
_entity_poly.type
_entity_poly.pdbx_seq_one_letter_code
_entity_poly.pdbx_strand_id
1 'polypeptide(L)' 'MPTCPYCKRTVETSALVRHETGDLLIVHCPDCHGALGTYREPGRF' A
#
# COMPACT_ATOMS: atom_id res chain seq x y z
N MET A 1 -2.16 1.00 -12.60
CA MET A 1 -2.82 1.98 -11.72
C MET A 1 -3.92 1.27 -10.95
N PRO A 2 -3.72 0.93 -9.67
CA PRO A 2 -4.77 0.33 -8.85
C PRO A 2 -5.86 1.36 -8.50
N THR A 3 -7.11 0.92 -8.46
CA THR A 3 -8.21 1.71 -7.91
C THR A 3 -8.32 1.46 -6.41
N CYS A 4 -8.26 2.52 -5.61
CA CYS A 4 -8.46 2.41 -4.17
C CYS A 4 -9.91 1.98 -3.87
N PRO A 5 -10.13 0.89 -3.10
CA PRO A 5 -11.48 0.44 -2.79
C PRO A 5 -12.22 1.37 -1.82
N TYR A 6 -11.51 2.23 -1.08
CA TYR A 6 -12.06 3.16 -0.10
C TYR A 6 -12.52 4.48 -0.75
N CYS A 7 -11.60 5.22 -1.38
CA CYS A 7 -11.92 6.52 -1.97
C CYS A 7 -12.29 6.45 -3.47
N LYS A 8 -12.27 5.26 -4.06
CA LYS A 8 -12.59 4.98 -5.48
C LYS A 8 -11.72 5.71 -6.51
N ARG A 9 -10.65 6.38 -6.07
CA ARG A 9 -9.69 7.03 -6.98
C ARG A 9 -8.75 5.99 -7.59
N THR A 10 -8.43 6.23 -8.86
CA THR A 10 -7.34 5.52 -9.52
C THR A 10 -6.04 6.18 -9.12
N VAL A 11 -5.13 5.40 -8.56
CA VAL A 11 -3.86 5.90 -8.02
C VAL A 11 -2.72 5.42 -8.89
N GLU A 12 -1.76 6.31 -9.12
CA GLU A 12 -0.51 5.94 -9.77
C GLU A 12 0.32 5.01 -8.87
N THR A 13 0.89 3.98 -9.46
CA THR A 13 1.63 2.96 -8.72
C THR A 13 2.88 3.55 -8.05
N SER A 14 3.46 4.59 -8.66
CA SER A 14 4.59 5.37 -8.12
C SER A 14 4.20 6.33 -7.00
N ALA A 15 2.91 6.66 -6.85
CA ALA A 15 2.39 7.53 -5.79
C ALA A 15 1.92 6.76 -4.56
N LEU A 16 2.01 5.42 -4.58
CA LEU A 16 1.60 4.58 -3.45
C LEU A 16 2.53 4.77 -2.26
N VAL A 17 1.93 4.91 -1.08
CA VAL A 17 2.67 5.05 0.17
C VAL A 17 3.01 3.65 0.68
N ARG A 18 4.30 3.41 0.92
CA ARG A 18 4.82 2.17 1.49
C ARG A 18 5.11 2.38 2.96
N HIS A 19 4.55 1.53 3.80
CA HIS A 19 4.76 1.52 5.24
C HIS A 19 5.29 0.16 5.64
N GLU A 20 6.55 0.12 6.06
CA GLU A 20 7.21 -1.09 6.54
C GLU A 20 7.05 -1.20 8.07
N THR A 21 6.52 -2.32 8.56
CA THR A 21 6.34 -2.61 9.99
C THR A 21 6.75 -4.05 10.29
N GLY A 22 7.87 -4.21 11.00
CA GLY A 22 8.50 -5.53 11.19
C GLY A 22 8.74 -6.21 9.85
N ASP A 23 8.21 -7.42 9.66
CA ASP A 23 8.38 -8.20 8.43
C ASP A 23 7.26 -7.93 7.39
N LEU A 24 6.47 -6.87 7.59
CA LEU A 24 5.33 -6.52 6.75
C LEU A 24 5.57 -5.22 6.00
N LEU A 25 5.27 -5.25 4.70
CA LEU A 25 5.12 -4.08 3.84
C LEU A 25 3.64 -3.82 3.60
N ILE A 26 3.12 -2.72 4.13
CA ILE A 26 1.75 -2.27 3.93
C ILE A 26 1.76 -1.17 2.87
N VAL A 27 0.92 -1.32 1.86
CA VAL A 27 0.73 -0.33 0.79
C VAL A 27 -0.54 0.44 1.05
N HIS A 28 -0.44 1.76 1.17
CA HIS A 28 -1.55 2.66 1.43
C HIS A 28 -1.87 3.55 0.21
N CYS A 29 -3.14 3.93 0.09
CA CYS A 29 -3.57 5.01 -0.79
C CYS A 29 -3.04 6.36 -0.26
N PRO A 30 -2.43 7.22 -1.09
CA PRO A 30 -1.89 8.51 -0.66
C PRO A 30 -2.99 9.51 -0.25
N ASP A 31 -4.19 9.42 -0.83
CA ASP A 31 -5.26 10.36 -0.56
C ASP A 31 -6.03 10.07 0.74
N CYS A 32 -6.40 8.80 0.95
CA CYS A 32 -7.27 8.42 2.05
C CYS A 32 -6.61 7.50 3.08
N HIS A 33 -5.33 7.17 2.89
CA HIS A 33 -4.53 6.28 3.74
C HIS A 33 -5.10 4.86 3.95
N GLY A 34 -6.12 4.48 3.19
CA GLY A 34 -6.68 3.13 3.21
C GLY A 34 -5.64 2.11 2.74
N ALA A 35 -5.54 0.97 3.44
CA ALA A 35 -4.63 -0.11 3.09
C ALA A 35 -5.08 -0.80 1.79
N LEU A 36 -4.27 -0.72 0.74
CA LEU A 36 -4.51 -1.35 -0.55
C LEU A 36 -4.02 -2.80 -0.58
N GLY A 37 -3.00 -3.12 0.20
CA GLY A 37 -2.45 -4.46 0.29
C GLY A 37 -1.39 -4.56 1.39
N THR A 38 -1.20 -5.78 1.89
CA THR A 38 -0.17 -6.11 2.87
C THR A 38 0.62 -7.28 2.35
N TYR A 39 1.94 -7.13 2.31
CA TYR A 39 2.89 -8.12 1.84
C TYR A 39 3.82 -8.49 3.00
N ARG A 40 4.23 -9.75 3.09
CA ARG A 40 5.39 -10.10 3.91
C ARG A 40 6.63 -9.90 3.06
N GLU A 41 7.66 -9.30 3.61
CA GLU A 41 8.95 -9.22 2.94
C GLU A 41 9.69 -10.56 3.11
N PRO A 42 9.85 -11.37 2.04
CA PRO A 42 10.58 -12.62 2.13
C PRO A 42 12.08 -12.30 2.21
N GLY A 43 12.65 -12.31 3.42
CA GLY A 43 14.08 -12.06 3.61
C GLY A 43 14.48 -11.55 4.99
N ARG A 44 13.50 -11.14 5.81
CA ARG A 44 13.73 -10.78 7.21
C ARG A 44 13.55 -12.05 8.06
N PHE A 45 14.67 -12.73 8.34
CA PHE A 45 14.79 -13.90 9.24
C PHE A 45 15.51 -13.50 10.51
#